data_AF-A0A9E2ZW95-F1
#
_entry.id   AF-A0A9E2ZW95-F1
#
_cell.length_a   1.000
_cell.length_b   1.000
_cell.length_c   1.000
_cell.angle_alpha   90.00
_cell.angle_beta   90.00
_cell.angle_gamma   90.00
#
_symmetry.space_group_name_H-M   'P 1'
#
loop_
_entity.id
_entity.type
_entity.pdbx_description
1 polymer ?
#
loop_
_entity_poly.entity_id
_entity_poly.type
_entity_poly.pdbx_seq_one_letter_code
_entity_poly.pdbx_strand_id
1 'polypeptide(L)' 'ARLREVGLTEDELARLRSPIGLDLGARTPEETAVSIAAELIALRWGGTGHPLTDIAGRIHHVPA' A
#
# COMPACT_ATOMS: atom_id res chain seq x y z
N ALA A 1 9.52 -15.95 -9.11
CA ALA A 1 10.29 -16.83 -10.00
C ALA A 1 10.64 -16.08 -11.29
N ARG A 2 9.66 -15.77 -12.14
CA ARG A 2 9.88 -15.11 -13.44
C ARG A 2 10.67 -13.80 -13.41
N LEU A 3 10.47 -12.93 -12.42
CA LEU A 3 11.23 -11.67 -12.32
C LEU A 3 12.72 -11.89 -11.99
N ARG A 4 13.04 -12.94 -11.21
CA ARG A 4 14.43 -13.33 -10.94
C ARG A 4 15.10 -13.90 -12.19
N GLU A 5 14.34 -14.69 -12.96
CA GLU A 5 14.82 -15.30 -14.21
C GLU A 5 15.18 -14.25 -15.29
N VAL A 6 14.52 -13.09 -15.28
CA VAL A 6 14.87 -11.96 -16.17
C VAL A 6 15.93 -11.01 -15.57
N GLY A 7 16.54 -11.39 -14.45
CA GLY A 7 17.73 -10.72 -13.90
C GLY A 7 17.47 -9.62 -12.87
N LEU A 8 16.25 -9.48 -12.31
CA LEU A 8 16.04 -8.54 -11.21
C LEU A 8 16.77 -8.99 -9.95
N THR A 9 17.47 -8.04 -9.32
CA THR A 9 18.11 -8.20 -8.02
C THR A 9 17.08 -8.30 -6.89
N GLU A 10 17.48 -8.84 -5.74
CA GLU A 10 16.61 -8.87 -4.56
C GLU A 10 16.26 -7.44 -4.08
N ASP A 11 17.15 -6.46 -4.24
CA ASP A 11 16.88 -5.06 -3.89
C ASP A 11 15.83 -4.41 -4.81
N GLU A 12 15.80 -4.79 -6.10
CA GLU A 12 14.76 -4.37 -7.02
C GLU A 12 13.42 -5.04 -6.71
N LEU A 13 13.46 -6.33 -6.37
CA LEU A 13 12.27 -7.08 -5.95
C LEU A 13 11.71 -6.58 -4.61
N ALA A 14 12.57 -6.13 -3.68
CA ALA A 14 12.14 -5.59 -2.40
C ALA A 14 11.32 -4.30 -2.53
N ARG A 15 11.47 -3.55 -3.63
CA ARG A 15 10.66 -2.36 -3.93
C ARG A 15 9.31 -2.70 -4.57
N LEU A 16 9.12 -3.94 -5.02
CA LEU A 16 7.88 -4.37 -5.65
C LEU A 16 6.79 -4.61 -4.59
N ARG A 17 5.63 -3.98 -4.77
CA ARG A 17 4.42 -4.28 -4.00
C ARG A 17 3.55 -5.26 -4.80
N SER A 18 3.55 -6.51 -4.36
CA SER A 18 2.78 -7.58 -4.99
C SER A 18 2.31 -8.58 -3.92
N PRO A 19 1.00 -8.72 -3.69
CA PRO A 19 -0.10 -7.95 -4.30
C PRO A 19 -0.04 -6.45 -3.96
N ILE A 20 -0.63 -5.62 -4.83
CA ILE A 20 -0.75 -4.17 -4.64
C ILE A 20 -2.09 -3.85 -3.97
N GLY A 21 -2.11 -2.78 -3.17
CA GLY A 21 -3.28 -2.28 -2.47
C GLY A 21 -3.34 -2.69 -1.00
N LEU A 22 -4.06 -1.90 -0.20
CA LEU A 22 -4.38 -2.27 1.17
C LEU A 22 -5.38 -3.43 1.21
N ASP A 23 -5.34 -4.22 2.27
CA ASP A 23 -6.33 -5.28 2.50
C ASP A 23 -7.68 -4.70 2.91
N LEU A 24 -8.49 -4.30 1.92
CA LEU A 24 -9.85 -3.80 2.11
C LEU A 24 -10.92 -4.87 1.84
N GLY A 25 -10.52 -6.11 1.53
CA GLY A 25 -11.45 -7.17 1.11
C GLY A 25 -12.16 -6.89 -0.22
N ALA A 26 -11.52 -6.14 -1.13
CA ALA A 26 -12.07 -5.74 -2.43
C ALA A 26 -12.55 -6.93 -3.28
N ARG A 27 -13.70 -6.77 -3.92
CA ARG A 27 -14.40 -7.78 -4.74
C ARG A 27 -14.72 -7.28 -6.15
N THR A 28 -14.82 -5.96 -6.33
CA THR A 28 -15.00 -5.35 -7.66
C THR A 28 -13.72 -4.65 -8.15
N PRO A 29 -13.62 -4.36 -9.45
CA PRO A 29 -12.53 -3.55 -9.99
C PRO A 29 -12.42 -2.17 -9.33
N GLU A 30 -13.54 -1.53 -9.03
CA GLU A 30 -13.58 -0.21 -8.38
C GLU A 30 -13.08 -0.30 -6.93
N GLU A 31 -13.48 -1.34 -6.19
CA GLU A 31 -12.97 -1.60 -4.83
C GLU A 31 -11.46 -1.89 -4.85
N THR A 32 -10.98 -2.57 -5.89
CA THR A 32 -9.54 -2.81 -6.11
C THR A 32 -8.81 -1.50 -6.42
N ALA A 33 -9.41 -0.61 -7.22
CA ALA A 33 -8.83 0.70 -7.49
C ALA A 33 -8.73 1.55 -6.21
N VAL A 34 -9.73 1.47 -5.34
CA VAL A 34 -9.71 2.13 -4.03
C VAL A 34 -8.61 1.54 -3.14
N SER A 35 -8.43 0.21 -3.09
CA SER A 35 -7.38 -0.39 -2.28
C SER A 35 -5.97 0.03 -2.73
N ILE A 36 -5.75 0.13 -4.04
CA ILE A 36 -4.50 0.62 -4.63
C ILE A 36 -4.28 2.10 -4.27
N ALA A 37 -5.30 2.95 -4.49
CA ALA A 37 -5.20 4.37 -4.19
C ALA A 37 -4.93 4.62 -2.70
N ALA A 38 -5.54 3.83 -1.81
CA ALA A 38 -5.33 3.92 -0.38
C ALA A 38 -3.89 3.55 0.02
N GLU A 39 -3.29 2.51 -0.57
CA GLU A 39 -1.88 2.17 -0.33
C GLU A 39 -0.94 3.30 -0.77
N LEU A 40 -1.19 3.90 -1.94
CA LEU A 40 -0.37 5.01 -2.45
C LEU A 40 -0.40 6.23 -1.52
N ILE A 41 -1.59 6.59 -1.01
CA ILE A 41 -1.77 7.70 -0.07
C ILE A 41 -1.10 7.36 1.27
N ALA A 42 -1.32 6.16 1.79
CA ALA A 42 -0.72 5.69 3.05
C ALA A 42 0.82 5.77 3.00
N LEU A 43 1.44 5.26 1.95
CA LEU A 43 2.89 5.33 1.75
C LEU A 43 3.41 6.76 1.60
N ARG A 44 2.65 7.64 0.93
CA ARG A 44 3.05 9.04 0.73
C ARG A 44 3.04 9.84 2.03
N TRP A 45 2.07 9.60 2.90
CA TRP A 45 1.79 10.43 4.07
C TRP A 45 2.05 9.74 5.42
N GLY A 46 2.56 8.51 5.40
CA GLY A 46 2.78 7.71 6.62
C GLY A 46 1.49 7.23 7.29
N GLY A 47 0.40 7.09 6.52
CA GLY A 47 -0.87 6.58 7.03
C GLY A 47 -0.82 5.07 7.28
N THR A 48 -1.57 4.60 8.28
CA THR A 48 -1.59 3.17 8.66
C THR A 48 -2.66 2.35 7.93
N GLY A 49 -3.72 3.00 7.43
CA GLY A 49 -4.90 2.31 6.88
C GLY A 49 -5.87 1.78 7.95
N HIS A 50 -5.61 1.99 9.23
CA HIS A 50 -6.53 1.63 10.31
C HIS A 50 -7.73 2.59 10.39
N PRO A 51 -8.89 2.15 10.93
CA PRO A 51 -10.01 3.03 11.19
C PRO A 51 -9.60 4.20 12.08
N LEU A 52 -9.95 5.43 11.69
CA LEU A 52 -9.60 6.64 12.46
C LEU A 52 -10.15 6.63 13.88
N THR A 53 -11.23 5.89 14.15
CA THR A 53 -11.79 5.70 15.49
C THR A 53 -10.84 4.99 16.45
N ASP A 54 -9.88 4.23 15.91
CA ASP A 54 -8.94 3.41 16.70
C ASP A 54 -7.60 4.14 16.91
N ILE A 55 -7.44 5.33 16.31
CA ILE A 55 -6.20 6.11 16.33
C ILE A 55 -6.42 7.39 17.14
N ALA A 56 -5.55 7.64 18.12
CA ALA A 56 -5.55 8.90 18.86
C ALA A 56 -4.76 9.99 18.12
N GLY A 57 -5.27 11.22 18.13
CA GLY A 57 -4.59 12.39 17.56
C GLY A 57 -5.19 12.88 16.25
N ARG A 58 -4.41 13.65 15.49
CA ARG A 58 -4.86 14.33 14.27
C ARG A 58 -4.66 13.45 13.03
N ILE A 59 -5.56 13.57 12.06
CA ILE A 59 -5.55 12.81 10.80
C ILE A 59 -4.40 13.19 9.85
N HIS A 60 -3.82 14.39 10.03
CA HIS A 60 -2.71 14.88 9.21
C HIS A 60 -1.40 14.73 9.99
N HIS A 61 -0.66 13.69 9.70
CA HIS A 61 0.69 13.51 10.24
C HIS A 61 1.67 14.43 9.48
N VAL A 62 2.68 14.97 10.16
CA VAL A 62 3.80 15.61 9.44
C VAL A 62 4.59 14.47 8.82
N PRO A 63 4.88 14.49 7.51
CA PRO A 63 5.80 13.50 6.92
C PRO A 63 7.13 13.53 7.68
N ALA A 64 7.67 12.36 8.00
CA ALA A 64 9.02 12.21 8.55
C ALA A 64 10.09 12.48 7.50
#